data_AF-A0A956HK90-F1
#
_entry.id   AF-A0A956HK90-F1
#
_cell.length_a   1.000
_cell.length_b   1.000
_cell.length_c   1.000
_cell.angle_alpha   90.00
_cell.angle_beta   90.00
_cell.angle_gamma   90.00
#
_symmetry.space_group_name_H-M   'P 1'
#
loop_
_entity.id
_entity.type
_entity.pdbx_description
1 polymer ?
#
loop_
_entity_poly.entity_id
_entity_poly.type
_entity_poly.pdbx_seq_one_letter_code
_entity_poly.pdbx_strand_id
1 'polypeptide(L)'
;GGSDSDTDATDTDSPDSDTDVEPLGCNGHVELCDRAFDQVAFATTHNSHATKADGYPQLIANQTSGLADQLEDGVRGLLMDIYLFEGTTHA
;
A
#
# COMPACT_ATOMS: atom_id res chain seq x y z
N GLY A 1 51.69 -14.68 34.94
CA GLY A 1 51.92 -13.31 34.43
C GLY A 1 51.63 -13.32 32.95
N GLY A 2 50.81 -12.38 32.49
CA GLY A 2 50.42 -12.24 31.07
C GLY A 2 48.90 -12.24 30.89
N SER A 3 48.30 -11.07 31.07
CA SER A 3 46.99 -10.67 30.54
C SER A 3 47.15 -10.38 29.04
N ASP A 4 46.12 -10.63 28.22
CA ASP A 4 45.67 -9.78 27.08
C ASP A 4 44.37 -10.36 26.47
N SER A 5 43.61 -9.48 25.81
CA SER A 5 42.16 -9.31 25.80
C SER A 5 41.42 -9.70 24.49
N ASP A 6 40.09 -9.93 24.62
CA ASP A 6 38.93 -9.69 23.72
C ASP A 6 39.00 -10.10 22.23
N THR A 7 38.03 -10.76 21.58
CA THR A 7 36.61 -10.35 21.42
C THR A 7 35.82 -11.50 20.76
N ASP A 8 34.56 -11.66 21.19
CA ASP A 8 33.52 -12.56 20.67
C ASP A 8 32.92 -12.01 19.36
N ALA A 9 33.05 -12.73 18.25
CA ALA A 9 32.48 -12.33 16.95
C ALA A 9 31.09 -12.95 16.79
N THR A 10 30.08 -12.21 17.25
CA THR A 10 28.68 -12.51 17.01
C THR A 10 28.24 -12.00 15.63
N ASP A 11 27.56 -12.91 14.93
CA ASP A 11 26.88 -12.76 13.65
C ASP A 11 26.01 -11.49 13.63
N THR A 12 26.41 -10.48 12.86
CA THR A 12 25.70 -9.19 12.79
C THR A 12 25.60 -8.76 11.33
N ASP A 13 24.53 -9.16 10.64
CA ASP A 13 23.97 -8.46 9.47
C ASP A 13 22.56 -9.01 9.09
N SER A 14 21.70 -9.26 10.08
CA SER A 14 20.25 -9.37 9.83
C SER A 14 19.54 -8.24 10.57
N PRO A 15 19.07 -7.19 9.89
CA PRO A 15 18.09 -6.31 10.50
C PRO A 15 16.72 -7.01 10.43
N ASP A 16 16.57 -8.07 11.23
CA ASP A 16 15.28 -8.39 11.85
C ASP A 16 15.04 -7.34 12.94
N SER A 17 14.89 -6.09 12.52
CA SER A 17 14.25 -5.08 13.35
C SER A 17 12.77 -5.28 13.15
N ASP A 18 12.21 -6.18 13.97
CA ASP A 18 10.87 -6.08 14.54
C ASP A 18 10.74 -4.65 15.10
N THR A 19 10.50 -3.70 14.20
CA THR A 19 10.01 -2.39 14.58
C THR A 19 8.65 -2.68 15.16
N ASP A 20 8.39 -2.17 16.37
CA ASP A 20 7.07 -2.14 16.96
C ASP A 20 6.11 -1.50 15.94
N VAL A 21 5.50 -2.33 15.08
CA VAL A 21 4.46 -1.89 14.16
C VAL A 21 3.29 -1.64 15.09
N GLU A 22 3.18 -0.39 15.54
CA GLU A 22 1.95 0.12 16.16
C GLU A 22 0.79 -0.47 15.37
N PRO A 23 -0.14 -1.19 16.04
CA PRO A 23 -1.16 -1.94 15.34
C PRO A 23 -1.84 -1.00 14.36
N LEU A 24 -1.68 -1.28 13.06
CA LEU A 24 -2.22 -0.44 12.00
C LEU A 24 -3.70 -0.26 12.30
N GLY A 25 -4.07 0.93 12.74
CA GLY A 25 -5.46 1.24 13.08
C GLY A 25 -6.36 0.87 11.91
N CYS A 26 -7.61 0.54 12.18
CA CYS A 26 -8.52 0.12 11.12
C CYS A 26 -8.79 1.32 10.21
N ASN A 27 -8.37 1.23 8.95
CA ASN A 27 -8.30 2.40 8.05
C ASN A 27 -7.44 3.56 8.63
N GLY A 28 -6.36 3.25 9.35
CA GLY A 28 -5.44 4.22 9.97
C GLY A 28 -5.83 4.72 11.36
N HIS A 29 -6.98 4.29 11.90
CA HIS A 29 -7.57 4.84 13.11
C HIS A 29 -8.12 3.75 14.04
N VAL A 30 -7.65 3.67 15.28
CA VAL A 30 -8.04 2.61 16.24
C VAL A 30 -9.52 2.69 16.59
N GLU A 31 -10.10 3.90 16.66
CA GLU A 31 -11.52 4.14 16.95
C GLU A 31 -12.47 3.60 15.86
N LEU A 32 -11.94 3.23 14.69
CA LEU A 32 -12.71 2.61 13.61
C LEU A 32 -12.74 1.08 13.72
N CYS A 33 -11.92 0.46 14.57
CA CYS A 33 -11.81 -1.00 14.63
C CYS A 33 -13.06 -1.73 15.12
N ASP A 34 -13.90 -1.05 15.91
CA ASP A 34 -15.17 -1.61 16.36
C ASP A 34 -16.34 -1.32 15.40
N ARG A 35 -16.07 -0.65 14.26
CA ARG A 35 -17.10 -0.29 13.28
C ARG A 35 -17.16 -1.29 12.15
N ALA A 36 -18.38 -1.60 11.71
CA ALA A 36 -18.57 -2.36 10.49
C ALA A 36 -18.13 -1.54 9.26
N PHE A 37 -17.81 -2.23 8.16
CA PHE A 37 -17.35 -1.59 6.92
C PHE A 37 -18.31 -0.51 6.40
N ASP A 38 -19.63 -0.74 6.47
CA ASP A 38 -20.66 0.20 6.03
C ASP A 38 -20.84 1.43 6.96
N GLN A 39 -20.14 1.44 8.10
CA GLN A 39 -20.15 2.54 9.08
C GLN A 39 -18.87 3.38 9.03
N VAL A 40 -17.96 3.08 8.10
CA VAL A 40 -16.71 3.79 7.88
C VAL A 40 -16.72 4.43 6.50
N ALA A 41 -16.31 5.69 6.41
CA ALA A 41 -16.14 6.37 5.13
C ALA A 41 -14.76 6.04 4.55
N PHE A 42 -14.73 5.55 3.31
CA PHE A 42 -13.49 5.22 2.60
C PHE A 42 -13.31 6.13 1.38
N ALA A 43 -12.13 6.71 1.25
CA ALA A 43 -11.74 7.38 0.03
C ALA A 43 -11.74 6.38 -1.13
N THR A 44 -12.38 6.77 -2.23
CA THR A 44 -12.65 5.89 -3.37
C THR A 44 -12.36 6.64 -4.66
N THR A 45 -11.70 5.98 -5.62
CA THR A 45 -11.43 6.54 -6.95
C THR A 45 -12.27 5.84 -8.02
N HIS A 46 -12.85 6.62 -8.93
CA HIS A 46 -13.58 6.13 -10.11
C HIS A 46 -12.59 5.81 -11.23
N ASN A 47 -12.72 4.65 -11.87
CA ASN A 47 -11.79 4.14 -12.87
C ASN A 47 -10.35 4.25 -12.41
N SER A 48 -10.05 3.63 -11.27
CA SER A 48 -8.79 3.79 -10.54
C SER A 48 -7.55 3.46 -11.39
N HIS A 49 -7.69 2.56 -12.36
CA HIS A 49 -6.62 2.17 -13.29
C HIS A 49 -6.39 3.19 -14.42
N ALA A 50 -7.36 4.06 -14.72
CA ALA A 50 -7.30 4.99 -15.84
C ALA A 50 -6.48 6.23 -15.46
N THR A 51 -5.16 6.06 -15.36
CA THR A 51 -4.24 7.08 -14.83
C THR A 51 -3.34 7.67 -15.90
N LYS A 52 -3.00 8.96 -15.75
CA LYS A 52 -2.01 9.62 -16.61
C LYS A 52 -0.63 8.95 -16.50
N ALA A 53 -0.26 8.50 -15.30
CA ALA A 53 1.00 7.80 -15.04
C ALA A 53 1.11 6.48 -15.81
N ASP A 54 -0.01 5.79 -16.00
CA ASP A 54 -0.10 4.51 -16.73
C ASP A 54 -0.37 4.71 -18.23
N GLY A 55 -0.25 5.94 -18.73
CA GLY A 55 -0.30 6.26 -20.16
C GLY A 55 -1.70 6.56 -20.71
N TYR A 56 -2.73 6.67 -19.87
CA TYR A 56 -4.05 7.11 -20.34
C TYR A 56 -4.00 8.57 -20.83
N PRO A 57 -4.52 8.86 -22.04
CA PRO A 57 -4.62 10.23 -22.56
C PRO A 57 -5.40 11.15 -21.62
N GLN A 58 -5.03 12.44 -21.58
CA GLN A 58 -5.63 13.46 -20.70
C GLN A 58 -7.16 13.54 -20.75
N LEU A 59 -7.76 13.26 -21.92
CA LEU A 59 -9.21 13.33 -22.11
C LEU A 59 -9.96 12.14 -21.47
N ILE A 60 -9.27 11.02 -21.27
CA ILE A 60 -9.88 9.77 -20.77
C ILE A 60 -9.28 9.28 -19.45
N ALA A 61 -8.17 9.88 -19.00
CA ALA A 61 -7.62 9.62 -17.69
C ALA A 61 -8.53 10.20 -16.60
N ASN A 62 -8.91 9.36 -15.65
CA ASN A 62 -9.69 9.76 -14.48
C ASN A 62 -8.80 10.14 -13.30
N GLN A 63 -7.59 9.56 -13.21
CA GLN A 63 -6.64 9.80 -12.12
C GLN A 63 -5.30 10.31 -12.66
N THR A 64 -4.48 10.90 -11.78
CA THR A 64 -3.15 11.39 -12.16
C THR A 64 -2.07 10.35 -11.86
N SER A 65 -2.07 9.80 -10.64
CA SER A 65 -1.07 8.86 -10.14
C SER A 65 -1.54 7.40 -10.25
N GLY A 66 -0.59 6.47 -10.27
CA GLY A 66 -0.85 5.03 -10.38
C GLY A 66 -1.54 4.44 -9.15
N LEU A 67 -1.95 3.18 -9.23
CA LEU A 67 -2.68 2.51 -8.13
C LEU A 67 -1.88 2.45 -6.83
N ALA A 68 -0.56 2.25 -6.89
CA ALA A 68 0.30 2.21 -5.70
C ALA A 68 0.28 3.55 -4.95
N ASP A 69 0.41 4.66 -5.67
CA ASP A 69 0.34 6.00 -5.09
C ASP A 69 -1.05 6.28 -4.52
N GLN A 70 -2.13 5.84 -5.18
CA GLN A 70 -3.49 5.97 -4.64
C GLN A 70 -3.64 5.25 -3.29
N LEU A 71 -3.03 4.07 -3.14
CA LEU A 71 -3.04 3.34 -1.87
C LEU A 71 -2.21 4.05 -0.80
N GLU A 72 -1.06 4.61 -1.17
CA GLU A 72 -0.25 5.42 -0.24
C GLU A 72 -1.01 6.68 0.22
N ASP A 73 -1.74 7.32 -0.70
CA ASP A 73 -2.58 8.50 -0.44
C ASP A 73 -3.85 8.18 0.39
N GLY A 74 -4.05 6.92 0.78
CA GLY A 74 -5.15 6.51 1.66
C GLY A 74 -6.44 6.09 0.94
N VAL A 75 -6.45 5.94 -0.39
CA VAL A 75 -7.59 5.37 -1.12
C VAL A 75 -7.75 3.90 -0.73
N ARG A 76 -8.97 3.50 -0.37
CA ARG A 76 -9.29 2.10 0.01
C ARG A 76 -10.48 1.52 -0.75
N GLY A 77 -11.16 2.33 -1.55
CA GLY A 77 -12.08 1.87 -2.59
C GLY A 77 -11.48 2.07 -3.99
N LEU A 78 -11.35 1.00 -4.76
CA LEU A 78 -10.88 1.07 -6.16
C LEU A 78 -11.99 0.58 -7.09
N LEU A 79 -12.55 1.48 -7.90
CA LEU A 79 -13.51 1.09 -8.93
C LEU A 79 -12.74 0.80 -10.21
N MET A 80 -12.75 -0.46 -10.63
CA MET A 80 -12.07 -0.92 -11.83
C MET A 80 -13.10 -1.50 -12.80
N ASP A 81 -13.19 -0.89 -13.98
CA ASP A 81 -13.83 -1.50 -15.12
C ASP A 81 -12.88 -2.53 -15.73
N ILE A 82 -13.36 -3.77 -15.93
CA ILE A 82 -12.57 -4.87 -16.50
C ILE A 82 -13.36 -5.43 -17.68
N TYR A 83 -12.70 -5.66 -18.80
CA TYR A 83 -13.31 -6.22 -20.00
C TYR A 83 -12.41 -7.23 -20.70
N LEU A 84 -13.02 -8.12 -21.48
CA LEU A 84 -12.30 -9.06 -22.34
C LEU A 84 -12.28 -8.51 -23.77
N PHE A 85 -11.10 -8.46 -24.37
CA PHE A 85 -10.92 -8.13 -25.79
C PHE A 85 -9.96 -9.14 -26.41
N GLU A 86 -10.41 -9.81 -27.48
CA GLU A 86 -9.64 -10.86 -28.18
C GLU A 86 -9.05 -11.95 -27.26
N GLY A 87 -9.77 -12.29 -26.18
CA GLY A 87 -9.34 -13.30 -25.21
C GLY A 87 -8.32 -12.81 -24.18
N THR A 88 -7.97 -11.53 -24.19
CA THR A 88 -7.12 -10.87 -23.20
C THR A 88 -7.97 -10.03 -22.25
N THR A 89 -7.64 -10.06 -20.96
CA THR A 89 -8.29 -9.21 -19.94
C THR A 89 -7.63 -7.84 -19.92
N HIS A 90 -8.46 -6.79 -19.98
CA HIS A 90 -8.07 -5.40 -19.91
C HIS A 90 -8.78 -4.72 -18.74
N ALA A 91 -8.12 -3.69 -18.21
CA ALA A 91 -8.73 -2.66 -17.37
C ALA A 91 -8.46 -1.33 -18.06
#